data_AF-A0A0F8YY09-F1
#
_entry.id   AF-A0A0F8YY09-F1
#
_cell.length_a   1.000
_cell.length_b   1.000
_cell.length_c   1.000
_cell.angle_alpha   90.00
_cell.angle_beta   90.00
_cell.angle_gamma   90.00
#
_symmetry.space_group_name_H-M   'P 1'
#
loop_
_entity.id
_entity.type
_entity.pdbx_description
1 polymer ?
#
loop_
_entity_poly.entity_id
_entity_poly.type
_entity_poly.pdbx_seq_one_letter_code
_entity_poly.pdbx_strand_id
1 'polypeptide(L)'
;CYKCGEYKKIREVIVANGRLLKHPNPLSVVGHNYYRYDYICKDCIKYFKKCNACPGLHRNEDIIKSKITGKNYCKNCFFREFMLCDSCGKEERKNVGLSYQGRFFCEPCFNQIFTRCQRCDIVAVKERCRIHNGRVLCNACYRRFSTIKSYNYIPNRYKQNKLAWDNDLYLGIELEVETVDKVKKNYEDWAKKTMNFLKRKKLSKYFFIKHDGTIDGFELVSHPLTLQYIHKNIHFNQILKWFRDNKFTSYQSGRCGLHTHLDRKFFNGSELTKLRLFYSTNRKWIEKFSKRGMVKEYCHSEKLNPNHFIKNGLKYKQEGKYWAIRMAPHGKRTVELRSFRGTLSYPRFIATLQFSDALAHFVKDVGVVMLTKEKSWNYFIEWCRRTHTYPHFVKYVTNRYELLQAEI
;
A
#
# COMPACT_ATOMS: atom_id res chain seq x y z
N CYS A 1 -20.00 -58.61 21.55
CA CYS A 1 -20.66 -57.82 20.50
C CYS A 1 -20.16 -56.38 20.60
N TYR A 2 -19.64 -55.83 19.51
CA TYR A 2 -19.05 -54.48 19.48
C TYR A 2 -20.07 -53.37 19.84
N LYS A 3 -21.34 -53.54 19.49
CA LYS A 3 -22.38 -52.51 19.70
C LYS A 3 -22.96 -52.50 21.11
N CYS A 4 -23.33 -53.66 21.66
CA CYS A 4 -23.99 -53.76 22.97
C CYS A 4 -23.06 -54.18 24.11
N GLY A 5 -21.81 -54.56 23.83
CA GLY A 5 -20.85 -55.03 24.84
C GLY A 5 -21.06 -56.48 25.31
N GLU A 6 -22.21 -57.09 25.03
CA GLU A 6 -22.51 -58.46 25.49
C GLU A 6 -21.63 -59.53 24.83
N TYR A 7 -21.20 -60.52 25.60
CA TYR A 7 -20.57 -61.74 25.09
C TYR A 7 -21.60 -62.59 24.35
N LYS A 8 -21.25 -63.07 23.15
CA LYS A 8 -22.13 -63.87 22.28
C LYS A 8 -21.34 -65.03 21.70
N LYS A 9 -22.02 -66.13 21.37
CA LYS A 9 -21.37 -67.27 20.69
C LYS A 9 -20.90 -66.83 19.30
N ILE A 10 -19.80 -67.40 18.81
CA ILE A 10 -19.22 -67.02 17.49
C ILE A 10 -20.24 -67.18 16.35
N ARG A 11 -21.10 -68.20 16.41
CA ARG A 11 -22.19 -68.42 15.42
C ARG A 11 -23.32 -67.37 15.44
N GLU A 12 -23.34 -66.51 16.45
CA GLU A 12 -24.37 -65.48 16.67
C GLU A 12 -23.89 -64.07 16.32
N VAL A 13 -22.67 -63.95 15.79
CA VAL A 13 -22.07 -62.67 15.39
C VAL A 13 -21.68 -62.67 13.92
N ILE A 14 -21.73 -61.48 13.31
CA ILE A 14 -21.34 -61.19 11.94
C ILE A 14 -20.15 -60.23 12.00
N VAL A 15 -19.19 -60.43 11.09
CA VAL A 15 -18.02 -59.57 10.95
C VAL A 15 -18.44 -58.24 10.32
N ALA A 16 -18.28 -57.14 11.03
CA ALA A 16 -18.18 -55.81 10.44
C ALA A 16 -16.70 -55.50 10.19
N ASN A 17 -16.39 -55.12 8.94
CA ASN A 17 -15.05 -54.80 8.41
C ASN A 17 -13.91 -54.61 9.41
N GLY A 18 -12.78 -55.26 9.15
CA GLY A 18 -11.55 -55.09 9.92
C GLY A 18 -10.94 -53.68 9.82
N ARG A 19 -10.48 -53.12 10.94
CA ARG A 19 -9.54 -51.98 10.95
C ARG A 19 -8.11 -52.51 11.01
N LEU A 20 -7.22 -51.99 10.15
CA LEU A 20 -5.78 -52.25 10.21
C LEU A 20 -5.20 -51.59 11.46
N LEU A 21 -4.59 -52.37 12.36
CA LEU A 21 -4.01 -51.85 13.60
C LEU A 21 -2.55 -51.41 13.36
N LYS A 22 -2.21 -50.16 13.68
CA LYS A 22 -0.81 -49.68 13.69
C LYS A 22 0.03 -50.23 14.85
N HIS A 23 -0.63 -50.72 15.90
CA HIS A 23 0.00 -51.36 17.05
C HIS A 23 -0.78 -52.64 17.39
N PRO A 24 -0.19 -53.82 17.23
CA PRO A 24 -0.89 -55.08 17.43
C PRO A 24 -1.09 -55.33 18.94
N ASN A 25 -2.35 -55.51 19.34
CA ASN A 25 -2.72 -56.24 20.56
C ASN A 25 -3.37 -57.56 20.10
N PRO A 26 -3.22 -58.67 20.83
CA PRO A 26 -3.22 -60.00 20.23
C PRO A 26 -4.64 -60.49 19.93
N LEU A 27 -5.15 -60.32 18.71
CA LEU A 27 -6.26 -61.11 18.18
C LEU A 27 -6.15 -61.35 16.66
N SER A 28 -6.15 -62.65 16.32
CA SER A 28 -6.24 -63.32 15.00
C SER A 28 -5.26 -62.91 13.90
N VAL A 29 -4.34 -63.83 13.59
CA VAL A 29 -3.34 -63.75 12.52
C VAL A 29 -3.90 -64.35 11.23
N VAL A 30 -3.95 -63.57 10.15
CA VAL A 30 -3.96 -64.10 8.78
C VAL A 30 -3.03 -63.20 7.95
N GLY A 31 -1.84 -63.71 7.59
CA GLY A 31 -0.90 -63.10 6.64
C GLY A 31 -0.47 -61.65 6.95
N HIS A 32 0.58 -61.48 7.77
CA HIS A 32 1.38 -60.25 7.98
C HIS A 32 0.66 -58.89 8.18
N ASN A 33 -0.67 -58.84 8.31
CA ASN A 33 -1.47 -57.64 8.58
C ASN A 33 -2.44 -57.90 9.74
N TYR A 34 -2.36 -57.10 10.81
CA TYR A 34 -3.24 -57.22 11.97
C TYR A 34 -4.55 -56.46 11.74
N TYR A 35 -5.66 -57.19 11.64
CA TYR A 35 -7.01 -56.62 11.50
C TYR A 35 -7.84 -56.83 12.77
N ARG A 36 -8.34 -55.76 13.39
CA ARG A 36 -9.39 -55.87 14.41
C ARG A 36 -10.73 -55.97 13.70
N TYR A 37 -11.34 -57.15 13.73
CA TYR A 37 -12.70 -57.36 13.25
C TYR A 37 -13.70 -56.97 14.35
N ASP A 38 -14.63 -56.08 14.02
CA ASP A 38 -15.71 -55.72 14.93
C ASP A 38 -16.86 -56.74 14.75
N TYR A 39 -17.05 -57.61 15.73
CA TYR A 39 -18.11 -58.63 15.69
C TYR A 39 -19.43 -58.07 16.21
N ILE A 40 -20.49 -58.11 15.39
CA ILE A 40 -21.82 -57.58 15.71
C ILE A 40 -22.81 -58.74 15.86
N CYS A 41 -23.56 -58.80 16.96
CA CYS A 41 -24.58 -59.83 17.13
C CYS A 41 -25.78 -59.62 16.20
N LYS A 42 -26.52 -60.70 15.94
CA LYS A 42 -27.73 -60.68 15.10
C LYS A 42 -28.75 -59.60 15.54
N ASP A 43 -28.92 -59.36 16.84
CA ASP A 43 -29.87 -58.35 17.34
C ASP A 43 -29.42 -56.91 17.07
N CYS A 44 -28.10 -56.69 17.00
CA CYS A 44 -27.51 -55.37 16.82
C CYS A 44 -27.29 -55.00 15.35
N ILE A 45 -27.39 -55.95 14.41
CA ILE A 45 -27.11 -55.67 12.98
C ILE A 45 -28.06 -54.62 12.38
N LYS A 46 -29.28 -54.49 12.92
CA LYS A 46 -30.27 -53.47 12.51
C LYS A 46 -29.75 -52.02 12.63
N TYR A 47 -28.73 -51.78 13.45
CA TYR A 47 -28.10 -50.46 13.61
C TYR A 47 -26.97 -50.19 12.59
N PHE A 48 -26.75 -51.11 11.65
CA PHE A 48 -25.68 -51.04 10.66
C PHE A 48 -26.22 -51.23 9.24
N LYS A 49 -25.51 -50.65 8.26
CA LYS A 49 -25.80 -50.76 6.83
C LYS A 49 -24.53 -51.05 6.05
N LYS A 50 -24.70 -51.75 4.93
CA LYS A 50 -23.62 -52.02 3.96
C LYS A 50 -23.28 -50.74 3.18
N CYS A 51 -21.99 -50.50 2.98
CA CYS A 51 -21.51 -49.52 2.01
C CYS A 51 -21.53 -50.13 0.60
N ASN A 52 -21.89 -49.33 -0.41
CA ASN A 52 -21.88 -49.76 -1.81
C ASN A 52 -20.47 -49.89 -2.42
N ALA A 53 -19.47 -49.21 -1.85
CA ALA A 53 -18.12 -49.11 -2.41
C ALA A 53 -17.03 -49.77 -1.55
N CYS A 54 -17.39 -50.41 -0.43
CA CYS A 54 -16.47 -51.23 0.36
C CYS A 54 -17.21 -52.40 1.02
N PRO A 55 -16.51 -53.50 1.36
CA PRO A 55 -17.15 -54.77 1.68
C PRO A 55 -17.81 -54.85 3.06
N GLY A 56 -18.12 -53.74 3.74
CA GLY A 56 -18.75 -53.95 5.05
C GLY A 56 -19.53 -52.84 5.70
N LEU A 57 -19.73 -53.12 6.99
CA LEU A 57 -20.87 -52.67 7.76
C LEU A 57 -20.49 -51.46 8.59
N HIS A 58 -21.23 -50.38 8.42
CA HIS A 58 -21.04 -49.13 9.13
C HIS A 58 -22.30 -48.79 9.91
N ARG A 59 -22.15 -48.11 11.04
CA ARG A 59 -23.29 -47.61 11.81
C ARG A 59 -24.19 -46.75 10.92
N ASN A 60 -25.49 -46.81 11.16
CA ASN A 60 -26.47 -46.06 10.37
C ASN A 60 -26.17 -44.54 10.35
N GLU A 61 -25.65 -44.00 11.45
CA GLU A 61 -25.24 -42.59 11.60
C GLU A 61 -23.99 -42.19 10.77
N ASP A 62 -23.19 -43.17 10.35
CA ASP A 62 -21.96 -42.98 9.57
C ASP A 62 -22.16 -43.23 8.07
N ILE A 63 -23.40 -43.51 7.65
CA ILE A 63 -23.79 -43.75 6.26
C ILE A 63 -24.40 -42.50 5.66
N ILE A 64 -23.88 -42.12 4.50
CA ILE A 64 -24.42 -41.07 3.64
C ILE A 64 -25.13 -41.75 2.47
N LYS A 65 -26.40 -41.40 2.26
CA LYS A 65 -27.15 -41.82 1.06
C LYS A 65 -26.89 -40.80 -0.05
N SER A 66 -26.19 -41.21 -1.09
CA SER A 66 -25.87 -40.37 -2.25
C SER A 66 -27.16 -39.92 -2.95
N LYS A 67 -27.30 -38.62 -3.18
CA LYS A 67 -28.41 -38.05 -3.95
C LYS A 67 -28.29 -38.36 -5.44
N ILE A 68 -27.08 -38.59 -5.95
CA ILE A 68 -26.82 -38.91 -7.36
C ILE A 68 -27.16 -40.38 -7.65
N THR A 69 -26.70 -41.31 -6.81
CA THR A 69 -26.81 -42.75 -7.08
C THR A 69 -27.95 -43.42 -6.32
N GLY A 70 -28.49 -42.76 -5.29
CA GLY A 70 -29.48 -43.35 -4.38
C GLY A 70 -28.92 -44.41 -3.42
N LYS A 71 -27.61 -44.72 -3.50
CA LYS A 71 -26.97 -45.79 -2.74
C LYS A 71 -26.33 -45.30 -1.44
N ASN A 72 -26.06 -46.23 -0.52
CA ASN A 72 -25.46 -45.96 0.78
C ASN A 72 -23.94 -46.06 0.74
N TYR A 73 -23.24 -45.06 1.28
CA TYR A 73 -21.78 -45.02 1.36
C TYR A 73 -21.34 -44.68 2.78
N CYS A 74 -20.27 -45.28 3.27
CA CYS A 74 -19.60 -44.74 4.45
C CYS A 74 -18.90 -43.42 4.10
N LYS A 75 -18.67 -42.54 5.09
CA LYS A 75 -18.03 -41.22 4.90
C LYS A 75 -16.78 -41.28 4.00
N ASN A 76 -15.88 -42.23 4.25
CA ASN A 76 -14.64 -42.37 3.48
C ASN A 76 -14.86 -42.74 2.01
N CYS A 77 -15.84 -43.59 1.72
CA CYS A 77 -16.16 -43.95 0.34
C CYS A 77 -16.93 -42.83 -0.35
N PHE A 78 -17.82 -42.14 0.38
CA PHE A 78 -18.54 -40.99 -0.14
C PHE A 78 -17.57 -39.88 -0.60
N PHE A 79 -16.66 -39.42 0.26
CA PHE A 79 -15.70 -38.35 -0.09
C PHE A 79 -14.56 -38.80 -1.02
N ARG A 80 -14.48 -40.10 -1.33
CA ARG A 80 -13.58 -40.62 -2.37
C ARG A 80 -14.16 -40.40 -3.76
N GLU A 81 -15.47 -40.59 -3.90
CA GLU A 81 -16.17 -40.54 -5.19
C GLU A 81 -16.90 -39.21 -5.45
N PHE A 82 -17.36 -38.57 -4.38
CA PHE A 82 -18.21 -37.38 -4.41
C PHE A 82 -17.61 -36.22 -3.65
N MET A 83 -18.06 -35.03 -4.00
CA MET A 83 -17.75 -33.75 -3.36
C MET A 83 -19.06 -32.99 -3.16
N LEU A 84 -19.10 -32.11 -2.15
CA LEU A 84 -20.23 -31.22 -1.92
C LEU A 84 -19.82 -29.81 -2.32
N CYS A 85 -20.68 -29.12 -3.08
CA CYS A 85 -20.45 -27.72 -3.42
C CYS A 85 -20.48 -26.84 -2.16
N ASP A 86 -19.42 -26.08 -1.93
CA ASP A 86 -19.30 -25.18 -0.78
C ASP A 86 -20.29 -24.00 -0.81
N SER A 87 -20.90 -23.71 -1.96
CA SER A 87 -21.88 -22.62 -2.09
C SER A 87 -23.33 -23.08 -1.88
N CYS A 88 -23.70 -24.27 -2.37
CA CYS A 88 -25.11 -24.71 -2.37
C CYS A 88 -25.34 -26.09 -1.74
N GLY A 89 -24.28 -26.77 -1.31
CA GLY A 89 -24.36 -28.11 -0.72
C GLY A 89 -24.71 -29.22 -1.70
N LYS A 90 -24.78 -28.94 -3.01
CA LYS A 90 -25.09 -29.94 -4.04
C LYS A 90 -23.98 -30.99 -4.11
N GLU A 91 -24.38 -32.26 -4.09
CA GLU A 91 -23.50 -33.39 -4.36
C GLU A 91 -23.12 -33.44 -5.83
N GLU A 92 -21.83 -33.58 -6.10
CA GLU A 92 -21.26 -33.74 -7.44
C GLU A 92 -20.23 -34.87 -7.43
N ARG A 93 -20.00 -35.49 -8.59
CA ARG A 93 -18.86 -36.41 -8.75
C ARG A 93 -17.55 -35.62 -8.69
N LYS A 94 -16.53 -36.21 -8.07
CA LYS A 94 -15.26 -35.54 -7.78
C LYS A 94 -14.53 -35.00 -9.02
N ASN A 95 -14.74 -35.60 -10.18
CA ASN A 95 -14.14 -35.20 -11.45
C ASN A 95 -14.88 -34.10 -12.21
N VAL A 96 -16.04 -33.64 -11.73
CA VAL A 96 -16.90 -32.70 -12.47
C VAL A 96 -16.81 -31.27 -11.94
N GLY A 97 -16.65 -31.08 -10.63
CA GLY A 97 -16.68 -29.71 -10.09
C GLY A 97 -15.33 -28.99 -10.13
N LEU A 98 -15.42 -27.69 -9.90
CA LEU A 98 -14.35 -26.73 -10.07
C LEU A 98 -13.78 -26.33 -8.71
N SER A 99 -12.45 -26.30 -8.61
CA SER A 99 -11.76 -25.98 -7.36
C SER A 99 -11.17 -24.57 -7.39
N TYR A 100 -11.34 -23.82 -6.30
CA TYR A 100 -10.71 -22.53 -6.09
C TYR A 100 -10.22 -22.42 -4.65
N GLN A 101 -8.91 -22.21 -4.44
CA GLN A 101 -8.29 -22.10 -3.11
C GLN A 101 -8.64 -23.26 -2.15
N GLY A 102 -8.66 -24.50 -2.67
CA GLY A 102 -8.96 -25.70 -1.88
C GLY A 102 -10.44 -25.93 -1.58
N ARG A 103 -11.34 -25.07 -2.10
CA ARG A 103 -12.79 -25.19 -2.00
C ARG A 103 -13.39 -25.69 -3.31
N PHE A 104 -14.52 -26.39 -3.22
CA PHE A 104 -15.16 -27.04 -4.37
C PHE A 104 -16.51 -26.41 -4.70
N PHE A 105 -16.75 -26.21 -5.99
CA PHE A 105 -17.96 -25.59 -6.49
C PHE A 105 -18.54 -26.40 -7.65
N CYS A 106 -19.87 -26.58 -7.67
CA CYS A 106 -20.53 -27.01 -8.89
C CYS A 106 -20.41 -25.91 -9.95
N GLU A 107 -20.43 -26.29 -11.22
CA GLU A 107 -20.22 -25.36 -12.33
C GLU A 107 -21.15 -24.13 -12.30
N PRO A 108 -22.47 -24.25 -12.03
CA PRO A 108 -23.35 -23.09 -11.92
C PRO A 108 -22.92 -22.09 -10.83
N CYS A 109 -22.62 -22.57 -9.62
CA CYS A 109 -22.16 -21.72 -8.54
C CYS A 109 -20.79 -21.11 -8.84
N PHE A 110 -19.88 -21.87 -9.46
CA PHE A 110 -18.58 -21.35 -9.86
C PHE A 110 -18.73 -20.22 -10.87
N ASN A 111 -19.52 -20.44 -11.93
CA ASN A 111 -19.75 -19.44 -12.97
C ASN A 111 -20.57 -18.24 -12.47
N GLN A 112 -21.33 -18.37 -11.39
CA GLN A 112 -22.00 -17.25 -10.74
C GLN A 112 -21.02 -16.36 -9.98
N ILE A 113 -20.08 -16.94 -9.24
CA ILE A 113 -19.20 -16.23 -8.29
C ILE A 113 -17.88 -15.79 -8.95
N PHE A 114 -17.36 -16.59 -9.87
CA PHE A 114 -16.03 -16.43 -10.45
C PHE A 114 -16.06 -16.14 -11.95
N THR A 115 -14.99 -15.55 -12.44
CA THR A 115 -14.74 -15.30 -13.87
C THR A 115 -13.24 -15.36 -14.15
N ARG A 116 -12.85 -15.50 -15.41
CA ARG A 116 -11.45 -15.46 -15.82
C ARG A 116 -11.07 -14.05 -16.22
N CYS A 117 -9.93 -13.58 -15.71
CA CYS A 117 -9.38 -12.30 -16.14
C CYS A 117 -8.98 -12.37 -17.62
N GLN A 118 -9.57 -11.54 -18.48
CA GLN A 118 -9.29 -11.52 -19.92
C GLN A 118 -7.89 -10.99 -20.29
N ARG A 119 -7.02 -10.74 -19.30
CA ARG A 119 -5.60 -10.37 -19.51
C ARG A 119 -4.62 -11.43 -19.04
N CYS A 120 -4.86 -12.07 -17.89
CA CYS A 120 -3.92 -13.03 -17.31
C CYS A 120 -4.49 -14.43 -17.14
N ASP A 121 -5.73 -14.65 -17.56
CA ASP A 121 -6.48 -15.91 -17.51
C ASP A 121 -6.68 -16.54 -16.10
N ILE A 122 -6.20 -15.86 -15.05
CA ILE A 122 -6.40 -16.28 -13.66
C ILE A 122 -7.89 -16.09 -13.28
N VAL A 123 -8.45 -17.13 -12.65
CA VAL A 123 -9.79 -17.10 -12.04
C VAL A 123 -9.83 -16.08 -10.91
N ALA A 124 -10.83 -15.21 -10.92
CA ALA A 124 -11.05 -14.17 -9.93
C ALA A 124 -12.53 -14.07 -9.54
N VAL A 125 -12.79 -13.60 -8.32
CA VAL A 125 -14.15 -13.29 -7.85
C VAL A 125 -14.72 -12.15 -8.69
N LYS A 126 -15.91 -12.34 -9.28
CA LYS A 126 -16.54 -11.37 -10.19
C LYS A 126 -16.68 -9.98 -9.58
N GLU A 127 -17.13 -9.89 -8.33
CA GLU A 127 -17.32 -8.62 -7.60
C GLU A 127 -16.01 -7.82 -7.44
N ARG A 128 -14.87 -8.51 -7.45
CA ARG A 128 -13.52 -7.91 -7.36
C ARG A 128 -12.92 -7.59 -8.73
N CYS A 129 -13.60 -7.96 -9.82
CA CYS A 129 -13.18 -7.62 -11.16
C CYS A 129 -13.65 -6.20 -11.53
N ARG A 130 -13.01 -5.64 -12.55
CA ARG A 130 -13.32 -4.31 -13.10
C ARG A 130 -13.30 -4.40 -14.62
N ILE A 131 -14.21 -3.67 -15.27
CA ILE A 131 -14.27 -3.59 -16.72
C ILE A 131 -13.39 -2.43 -17.20
N HIS A 132 -12.49 -2.69 -18.15
CA HIS A 132 -11.69 -1.67 -18.82
C HIS A 132 -11.66 -1.98 -20.32
N ASN A 133 -12.11 -1.03 -21.15
CA ASN A 133 -12.22 -1.17 -22.62
C ASN A 133 -12.94 -2.48 -23.03
N GLY A 134 -14.11 -2.74 -22.43
CA GLY A 134 -14.90 -3.94 -22.71
C GLY A 134 -14.33 -5.26 -22.15
N ARG A 135 -13.17 -5.24 -21.48
CA ARG A 135 -12.53 -6.43 -20.90
C ARG A 135 -12.73 -6.51 -19.39
N VAL A 136 -13.13 -7.67 -18.89
CA VAL A 136 -13.19 -8.02 -17.46
C VAL A 136 -11.78 -8.35 -16.96
N LEU A 137 -11.28 -7.55 -16.03
CA LEU A 137 -9.94 -7.69 -15.47
C LEU A 137 -10.01 -7.99 -13.99
N CYS A 138 -9.17 -8.91 -13.51
CA CYS A 138 -8.94 -9.05 -12.07
C CYS A 138 -8.35 -7.74 -11.51
N ASN A 139 -8.52 -7.49 -10.21
CA ASN A 139 -8.05 -6.27 -9.56
C ASN A 139 -6.54 -6.00 -9.83
N ALA A 140 -5.70 -7.04 -9.79
CA ALA A 140 -4.27 -6.91 -10.07
C ALA A 140 -3.98 -6.43 -11.51
N CYS A 141 -4.72 -6.95 -12.50
CA CYS A 141 -4.59 -6.50 -13.89
C CYS A 141 -5.19 -5.11 -14.09
N TYR A 142 -6.32 -4.81 -13.47
CA TYR A 142 -6.97 -3.49 -13.55
C TYR A 142 -6.08 -2.38 -12.98
N ARG A 143 -5.37 -2.64 -11.87
CA ARG A 143 -4.44 -1.67 -11.25
C ARG A 143 -3.38 -1.10 -12.19
N ARG A 144 -3.05 -1.79 -13.28
CA ARG A 144 -2.13 -1.27 -14.32
C ARG A 144 -2.73 -0.08 -15.07
N PHE A 145 -4.05 -0.07 -15.23
CA PHE A 145 -4.82 0.97 -15.92
C PHE A 145 -5.35 2.06 -14.97
N SER A 146 -5.20 1.88 -13.66
CA SER A 146 -5.50 2.90 -12.65
C SER A 146 -4.71 4.18 -12.93
N THR A 147 -5.37 5.32 -12.87
CA THR A 147 -4.72 6.63 -12.97
C THR A 147 -3.90 6.89 -11.71
N ILE A 148 -4.48 6.51 -10.56
CA ILE A 148 -3.85 6.56 -9.26
C ILE A 148 -2.95 5.33 -9.12
N LYS A 149 -1.65 5.56 -9.14
CA LYS A 149 -0.66 4.50 -8.90
C LYS A 149 -0.52 4.22 -7.40
N SER A 150 0.04 3.08 -7.04
CA SER A 150 0.30 2.77 -5.63
C SER A 150 1.30 3.75 -5.01
N TYR A 151 1.26 3.89 -3.68
CA TYR A 151 2.16 4.79 -2.94
C TYR A 151 3.66 4.51 -3.23
N ASN A 152 4.03 3.26 -3.53
CA ASN A 152 5.39 2.83 -3.84
C ASN A 152 5.71 2.82 -5.34
N TYR A 153 4.81 3.34 -6.19
CA TYR A 153 5.03 3.36 -7.64
C TYR A 153 6.26 4.19 -8.01
N ILE A 154 7.05 3.63 -8.94
CA ILE A 154 8.20 4.27 -9.57
C ILE A 154 7.99 4.16 -11.09
N PRO A 155 8.07 5.26 -11.84
CA PRO A 155 8.00 5.18 -13.30
C PRO A 155 9.21 4.43 -13.84
N ASN A 156 9.03 3.65 -14.92
CA ASN A 156 10.12 2.88 -15.56
C ASN A 156 11.35 3.75 -15.89
N ARG A 157 11.12 5.02 -16.21
CA ARG A 157 12.18 6.02 -16.40
C ARG A 157 11.72 7.37 -15.86
N TYR A 158 12.53 7.98 -15.00
CA TYR A 158 12.35 9.39 -14.65
C TYR A 158 12.78 10.28 -15.82
N LYS A 159 11.94 11.27 -16.16
CA LYS A 159 12.26 12.29 -17.15
C LYS A 159 12.83 13.51 -16.41
N GLN A 160 14.15 13.64 -16.37
CA GLN A 160 14.79 14.85 -15.89
C GLN A 160 14.58 15.97 -16.90
N ASN A 161 14.11 17.12 -16.44
CA ASN A 161 13.89 18.29 -17.28
C ASN A 161 14.59 19.51 -16.68
N LYS A 162 15.48 20.11 -17.46
CA LYS A 162 16.19 21.33 -17.11
C LYS A 162 16.34 22.25 -18.31
N LEU A 163 16.62 23.53 -18.06
CA LEU A 163 17.10 24.43 -19.11
C LEU A 163 18.58 24.15 -19.40
N ALA A 164 19.07 24.55 -20.58
CA ALA A 164 20.44 24.24 -21.00
C ALA A 164 21.51 24.83 -20.05
N TRP A 165 21.23 26.01 -19.50
CA TRP A 165 22.10 26.78 -18.59
C TRP A 165 21.77 26.56 -17.11
N ASP A 166 20.91 25.60 -16.77
CA ASP A 166 20.51 25.36 -15.39
C ASP A 166 21.52 24.49 -14.65
N ASN A 167 21.50 24.58 -13.32
CA ASN A 167 22.26 23.68 -12.46
C ASN A 167 21.71 22.24 -12.51
N ASP A 168 22.39 21.31 -11.84
CA ASP A 168 21.97 19.91 -11.74
C ASP A 168 21.17 19.60 -10.46
N LEU A 169 20.60 20.61 -9.80
CA LEU A 169 19.67 20.41 -8.69
C LEU A 169 18.25 20.17 -9.23
N TYR A 170 17.88 18.89 -9.33
CA TYR A 170 16.52 18.52 -9.64
C TYR A 170 15.64 18.46 -8.39
N LEU A 171 14.41 18.96 -8.54
CA LEU A 171 13.33 18.90 -7.57
C LEU A 171 12.26 17.90 -8.04
N GLY A 172 11.83 17.01 -7.15
CA GLY A 172 10.56 16.30 -7.24
C GLY A 172 9.53 16.96 -6.33
N ILE A 173 8.27 17.01 -6.76
CA ILE A 173 7.19 17.62 -6.00
C ILE A 173 6.12 16.56 -5.74
N GLU A 174 5.67 16.42 -4.51
CA GLU A 174 4.46 15.66 -4.15
C GLU A 174 3.47 16.64 -3.49
N LEU A 175 2.36 16.92 -4.18
CA LEU A 175 1.28 17.76 -3.67
C LEU A 175 0.07 16.89 -3.33
N GLU A 176 -0.23 16.76 -2.05
CA GLU A 176 -1.41 16.06 -1.55
C GLU A 176 -2.67 16.93 -1.68
N VAL A 177 -3.73 16.36 -2.24
CA VAL A 177 -5.02 17.03 -2.39
C VAL A 177 -6.16 16.12 -1.95
N GLU A 178 -7.12 16.70 -1.25
CA GLU A 178 -8.36 16.05 -0.77
C GLU A 178 -9.57 16.69 -1.43
N THR A 179 -10.62 15.90 -1.62
CA THR A 179 -11.92 16.42 -2.06
C THR A 179 -12.80 16.72 -0.85
N VAL A 180 -13.58 17.80 -0.90
CA VAL A 180 -14.61 18.07 0.12
C VAL A 180 -15.79 17.09 0.04
N ASP A 181 -16.01 16.44 -1.10
CA ASP A 181 -17.08 15.43 -1.26
C ASP A 181 -16.61 14.05 -0.77
N LYS A 182 -16.69 13.88 0.55
CA LYS A 182 -16.32 12.62 1.24
C LYS A 182 -17.28 11.47 0.95
N VAL A 183 -18.47 11.75 0.41
CA VAL A 183 -19.54 10.76 0.24
C VAL A 183 -19.24 9.83 -0.92
N LYS A 184 -18.65 10.34 -2.01
CA LYS A 184 -18.48 9.55 -3.24
C LYS A 184 -17.13 8.87 -3.41
N LYS A 185 -16.09 9.20 -2.62
CA LYS A 185 -14.73 8.62 -2.67
C LYS A 185 -14.22 8.24 -4.08
N ASN A 186 -14.64 9.01 -5.10
CA ASN A 186 -14.41 8.66 -6.49
C ASN A 186 -13.09 9.26 -6.97
N TYR A 187 -12.02 8.91 -6.26
CA TYR A 187 -10.69 9.47 -6.49
C TYR A 187 -10.17 9.15 -7.88
N GLU A 188 -10.51 7.98 -8.43
CA GLU A 188 -10.08 7.62 -9.78
C GLU A 188 -10.66 8.53 -10.86
N ASP A 189 -11.96 8.85 -10.82
CA ASP A 189 -12.51 9.74 -11.82
C ASP A 189 -11.98 11.17 -11.67
N TRP A 190 -11.72 11.62 -10.45
CA TRP A 190 -11.02 12.87 -10.21
C TRP A 190 -9.57 12.87 -10.69
N ALA A 191 -8.84 11.77 -10.51
CA ALA A 191 -7.49 11.59 -11.02
C ALA A 191 -7.49 11.61 -12.56
N LYS A 192 -8.47 10.95 -13.21
CA LYS A 192 -8.67 11.02 -14.68
C LYS A 192 -8.94 12.45 -15.14
N LYS A 193 -9.83 13.18 -14.45
CA LYS A 193 -10.12 14.60 -14.75
C LYS A 193 -8.87 15.47 -14.60
N THR A 194 -8.08 15.27 -13.55
CA THR A 194 -6.80 15.95 -13.33
C THR A 194 -5.84 15.68 -14.48
N MET A 195 -5.63 14.41 -14.85
CA MET A 195 -4.71 14.04 -15.94
C MET A 195 -5.19 14.55 -17.30
N ASN A 196 -6.51 14.57 -17.56
CA ASN A 196 -7.09 15.15 -18.77
C ASN A 196 -6.88 16.66 -18.85
N PHE A 197 -7.06 17.38 -17.73
CA PHE A 197 -6.72 18.79 -17.63
C PHE A 197 -5.24 19.04 -17.93
N LEU A 198 -4.34 18.28 -17.30
CA LEU A 198 -2.90 18.37 -17.55
C LEU A 198 -2.54 18.05 -19.00
N LYS A 199 -3.20 17.06 -19.63
CA LYS A 199 -3.01 16.72 -21.04
C LYS A 199 -3.40 17.87 -21.96
N ARG A 200 -4.56 18.51 -21.73
CA ARG A 200 -5.01 19.71 -22.46
C ARG A 200 -4.02 20.86 -22.34
N LYS A 201 -3.37 21.00 -21.17
CA LYS A 201 -2.33 22.00 -20.91
C LYS A 201 -0.93 21.58 -21.39
N LYS A 202 -0.78 20.42 -22.04
CA LYS A 202 0.51 19.83 -22.45
C LYS A 202 1.50 19.57 -21.30
N LEU A 203 0.96 19.40 -20.08
CA LEU A 203 1.72 19.19 -18.84
C LEU A 203 1.71 17.73 -18.35
N SER A 204 0.83 16.88 -18.87
CA SER A 204 0.68 15.49 -18.38
C SER A 204 1.97 14.66 -18.44
N LYS A 205 2.93 15.02 -19.31
CA LYS A 205 4.24 14.36 -19.41
C LYS A 205 5.16 14.60 -18.21
N TYR A 206 4.86 15.58 -17.35
CA TYR A 206 5.65 15.93 -16.18
C TYR A 206 5.09 15.36 -14.88
N PHE A 207 3.90 14.75 -14.90
CA PHE A 207 3.21 14.35 -13.68
C PHE A 207 2.64 12.93 -13.76
N PHE A 208 2.49 12.32 -12.60
CA PHE A 208 1.72 11.10 -12.36
C PHE A 208 1.01 11.22 -11.01
N ILE A 209 -0.04 10.43 -10.81
CA ILE A 209 -0.84 10.47 -9.58
C ILE A 209 -0.55 9.24 -8.74
N LYS A 210 -0.35 9.42 -7.44
CA LYS A 210 -0.13 8.35 -6.45
C LYS A 210 -1.23 8.36 -5.39
N HIS A 211 -1.51 7.18 -4.86
CA HIS A 211 -2.30 7.03 -3.66
C HIS A 211 -1.44 7.37 -2.45
N ASP A 212 -1.98 8.15 -1.51
CA ASP A 212 -1.44 8.30 -0.16
C ASP A 212 -2.44 7.67 0.82
N GLY A 213 -1.95 6.77 1.66
CA GLY A 213 -2.77 6.09 2.67
C GLY A 213 -3.20 6.99 3.83
N THR A 214 -2.74 8.24 3.88
CA THR A 214 -2.93 9.15 5.01
C THR A 214 -3.95 10.26 4.77
N ILE A 215 -4.45 10.41 3.53
CA ILE A 215 -5.40 11.46 3.13
C ILE A 215 -6.64 10.88 2.45
N ASP A 216 -7.75 11.62 2.52
CA ASP A 216 -8.98 11.30 1.79
C ASP A 216 -8.91 11.88 0.36
N GLY A 217 -7.91 11.43 -0.43
CA GLY A 217 -7.54 12.07 -1.69
C GLY A 217 -6.46 11.35 -2.49
N PHE A 218 -5.62 12.12 -3.21
CA PHE A 218 -4.48 11.61 -3.96
C PHE A 218 -3.32 12.63 -3.99
N GLU A 219 -2.13 12.16 -4.39
CA GLU A 219 -0.95 12.98 -4.59
C GLU A 219 -0.73 13.25 -6.07
N LEU A 220 -0.55 14.52 -6.45
CA LEU A 220 0.01 14.88 -7.75
C LEU A 220 1.54 14.91 -7.61
N VAL A 221 2.22 13.99 -8.29
CA VAL A 221 3.68 13.83 -8.20
C VAL A 221 4.35 14.20 -9.51
N SER A 222 5.41 15.01 -9.44
CA SER A 222 6.18 15.41 -10.61
C SER A 222 7.32 14.44 -10.94
N HIS A 223 7.71 14.43 -12.21
CA HIS A 223 9.06 14.05 -12.60
C HIS A 223 10.09 15.07 -12.07
N PRO A 224 11.39 14.72 -12.02
CA PRO A 224 12.44 15.65 -11.60
C PRO A 224 12.56 16.86 -12.54
N LEU A 225 12.50 18.05 -11.97
CA LEU A 225 12.50 19.33 -12.67
C LEU A 225 13.44 20.30 -11.92
N THR A 226 14.28 21.04 -12.63
CA THR A 226 15.02 22.14 -11.99
C THR A 226 14.10 23.34 -11.72
N LEU A 227 14.47 24.20 -10.76
CA LEU A 227 13.64 25.35 -10.39
C LEU A 227 13.39 26.31 -11.56
N GLN A 228 14.39 26.63 -12.39
CA GLN A 228 14.20 27.52 -13.54
C GLN A 228 13.30 26.88 -14.60
N TYR A 229 13.42 25.57 -14.80
CA TYR A 229 12.51 24.85 -15.70
C TYR A 229 11.06 24.91 -15.22
N ILE A 230 10.83 24.76 -13.91
CA ILE A 230 9.51 24.93 -13.30
C ILE A 230 8.96 26.32 -13.58
N HIS A 231 9.72 27.37 -13.29
CA HIS A 231 9.30 28.75 -13.52
C HIS A 231 8.93 29.04 -14.98
N LYS A 232 9.73 28.53 -15.92
CA LYS A 232 9.53 28.82 -17.35
C LYS A 232 8.43 27.97 -17.99
N ASN A 233 8.28 26.71 -17.60
CA ASN A 233 7.49 25.73 -18.37
C ASN A 233 6.28 25.16 -17.62
N ILE A 234 6.24 25.27 -16.28
CA ILE A 234 5.21 24.61 -15.48
C ILE A 234 4.31 25.67 -14.84
N HIS A 235 3.14 25.88 -15.44
CA HIS A 235 2.14 26.85 -14.98
C HIS A 235 1.37 26.37 -13.74
N PHE A 236 2.06 26.26 -12.60
CA PHE A 236 1.47 25.80 -11.34
C PHE A 236 0.30 26.68 -10.87
N ASN A 237 0.28 27.97 -11.18
CA ASN A 237 -0.86 28.83 -10.91
C ASN A 237 -2.17 28.27 -11.51
N GLN A 238 -2.12 27.74 -12.74
CA GLN A 238 -3.27 27.12 -13.42
C GLN A 238 -3.63 25.76 -12.80
N ILE A 239 -2.63 24.94 -12.45
CA ILE A 239 -2.84 23.64 -11.80
C ILE A 239 -3.53 23.83 -10.44
N LEU A 240 -2.98 24.71 -9.60
CA LEU A 240 -3.52 24.99 -8.27
C LEU A 240 -4.90 25.64 -8.36
N LYS A 241 -5.12 26.53 -9.34
CA LYS A 241 -6.46 27.09 -9.60
C LYS A 241 -7.46 26.01 -9.99
N TRP A 242 -7.09 25.09 -10.88
CA TRP A 242 -7.97 23.99 -11.28
C TRP A 242 -8.41 23.15 -10.09
N PHE A 243 -7.49 22.83 -9.16
CA PHE A 243 -7.86 22.13 -7.93
C PHE A 243 -8.87 22.92 -7.09
N ARG A 244 -8.64 24.22 -6.87
CA ARG A 244 -9.58 25.08 -6.13
C ARG A 244 -10.96 25.15 -6.79
N ASP A 245 -11.00 25.36 -8.11
CA ASP A 245 -12.24 25.45 -8.87
C ASP A 245 -13.04 24.13 -8.85
N ASN A 246 -12.35 23.00 -8.67
CA ASN A 246 -12.96 21.66 -8.53
C ASN A 246 -13.14 21.25 -7.06
N LYS A 247 -13.17 22.22 -6.13
CA LYS A 247 -13.45 22.03 -4.71
C LYS A 247 -12.46 21.10 -3.99
N PHE A 248 -11.21 21.05 -4.46
CA PHE A 248 -10.14 20.39 -3.70
C PHE A 248 -9.59 21.32 -2.62
N THR A 249 -9.08 20.70 -1.57
CA THR A 249 -8.27 21.31 -0.53
C THR A 249 -6.93 20.59 -0.42
N SER A 250 -5.94 21.28 0.15
CA SER A 250 -4.62 20.70 0.47
C SER A 250 -4.20 21.11 1.89
N TYR A 251 -5.15 21.60 2.71
CA TYR A 251 -4.82 22.13 4.03
C TYR A 251 -5.90 21.89 5.10
N GLN A 252 -7.17 21.71 4.73
CA GLN A 252 -8.29 21.77 5.67
C GLN A 252 -8.28 20.63 6.70
N SER A 253 -7.96 19.39 6.31
CA SER A 253 -7.85 18.27 7.25
C SER A 253 -6.62 18.34 8.17
N GLY A 254 -5.66 19.21 7.83
CA GLY A 254 -4.35 19.27 8.48
C GLY A 254 -3.41 18.11 8.09
N ARG A 255 -3.89 17.10 7.35
CA ARG A 255 -3.10 15.91 6.97
C ARG A 255 -2.26 16.13 5.72
N CYS A 256 -2.81 16.87 4.75
CA CYS A 256 -2.15 17.17 3.48
C CYS A 256 -0.76 17.82 3.65
N GLY A 257 0.22 17.31 2.92
CA GLY A 257 1.58 17.81 2.75
C GLY A 257 1.87 18.40 1.36
N LEU A 258 2.91 19.23 1.32
CA LEU A 258 3.65 19.57 0.11
C LEU A 258 5.08 19.09 0.32
N HIS A 259 5.46 17.97 -0.28
CA HIS A 259 6.81 17.42 -0.13
C HIS A 259 7.67 17.83 -1.32
N THR A 260 8.92 18.21 -1.02
CA THR A 260 9.93 18.49 -2.05
C THR A 260 11.07 17.47 -1.93
N HIS A 261 11.46 16.88 -3.05
CA HIS A 261 12.54 15.91 -3.14
C HIS A 261 13.73 16.54 -3.85
N LEU A 262 14.84 16.74 -3.15
CA LEU A 262 16.09 17.23 -3.72
C LEU A 262 16.92 16.05 -4.26
N ASP A 263 17.58 16.21 -5.40
CA ASP A 263 18.53 15.21 -5.91
C ASP A 263 19.68 15.01 -4.90
N ARG A 264 19.84 13.78 -4.41
CA ARG A 264 20.90 13.43 -3.44
C ARG A 264 22.29 13.63 -4.03
N LYS A 265 22.47 13.53 -5.36
CA LYS A 265 23.74 13.73 -6.06
C LYS A 265 24.24 15.17 -5.99
N PHE A 266 23.35 16.13 -5.77
CA PHE A 266 23.74 17.52 -5.62
C PHE A 266 24.58 17.78 -4.36
N PHE A 267 24.53 16.86 -3.38
CA PHE A 267 25.17 17.02 -2.08
C PHE A 267 26.30 16.01 -1.84
N ASN A 268 27.40 16.48 -1.27
CA ASN A 268 28.35 15.62 -0.54
C ASN A 268 27.86 15.34 0.90
N GLY A 269 28.57 14.47 1.63
CA GLY A 269 28.17 14.07 2.99
C GLY A 269 28.11 15.24 3.98
N SER A 270 29.05 16.19 3.88
CA SER A 270 29.08 17.37 4.75
C SER A 270 27.95 18.36 4.46
N GLU A 271 27.49 18.47 3.22
CA GLU A 271 26.41 19.39 2.83
C GLU A 271 25.03 18.92 3.28
N LEU A 272 24.77 17.61 3.22
CA LEU A 272 23.56 17.01 3.81
C LEU A 272 23.50 17.22 5.31
N THR A 273 24.67 17.18 5.91
CA THR A 273 24.83 17.41 7.32
C THR A 273 24.51 18.85 7.68
N LYS A 274 25.05 19.80 6.90
CA LYS A 274 24.71 21.23 6.99
C LYS A 274 23.21 21.47 6.80
N LEU A 275 22.55 20.76 5.87
CA LEU A 275 21.10 20.81 5.67
C LEU A 275 20.32 20.39 6.92
N ARG A 276 20.68 19.25 7.53
CA ARG A 276 20.06 18.76 8.78
C ARG A 276 20.29 19.73 9.95
N LEU A 277 21.51 20.26 10.06
CA LEU A 277 21.87 21.26 11.07
C LEU A 277 21.04 22.54 10.92
N PHE A 278 20.91 23.06 9.69
CA PHE A 278 20.07 24.24 9.44
C PHE A 278 18.63 24.02 9.88
N TYR A 279 18.05 22.84 9.59
CA TYR A 279 16.70 22.49 10.02
C TYR A 279 16.56 22.39 11.54
N SER A 280 17.56 21.82 12.21
CA SER A 280 17.60 21.72 13.67
C SER A 280 17.71 23.10 14.33
N THR A 281 18.69 23.93 13.91
CA THR A 281 18.92 25.26 14.47
C THR A 281 17.73 26.20 14.22
N ASN A 282 17.16 26.18 13.02
CA ASN A 282 16.13 27.13 12.59
C ASN A 282 14.71 26.57 12.67
N ARG A 283 14.49 25.55 13.51
CA ARG A 283 13.21 24.84 13.62
C ARG A 283 12.02 25.78 13.79
N LYS A 284 12.09 26.76 14.71
CA LYS A 284 11.01 27.72 14.98
C LYS A 284 10.60 28.49 13.71
N TRP A 285 11.58 28.94 12.93
CA TRP A 285 11.33 29.68 11.69
C TRP A 285 10.78 28.79 10.57
N ILE A 286 11.28 27.57 10.46
CA ILE A 286 10.78 26.59 9.50
C ILE A 286 9.32 26.24 9.80
N GLU A 287 8.94 26.00 11.06
CA GLU A 287 7.54 25.74 11.45
C GLU A 287 6.61 26.92 11.09
N LYS A 288 7.06 28.16 11.35
CA LYS A 288 6.33 29.39 10.96
C LYS A 288 6.13 29.49 9.44
N PHE A 289 7.19 29.24 8.66
CA PHE A 289 7.15 29.25 7.20
C PHE A 289 6.29 28.11 6.63
N SER A 290 6.45 26.91 7.18
CA SER A 290 5.85 25.69 6.69
C SER A 290 4.37 25.58 7.08
N LYS A 291 3.89 26.39 8.04
CA LYS A 291 2.53 26.38 8.61
C LYS A 291 2.12 25.00 9.13
N ARG A 292 3.09 24.23 9.59
CA ARG A 292 2.93 22.92 10.22
C ARG A 292 3.53 23.02 11.62
N GLY A 293 2.68 23.04 12.64
CA GLY A 293 3.09 23.01 14.05
C GLY A 293 3.49 21.60 14.49
N MET A 294 3.84 21.43 15.77
CA MET A 294 4.20 20.13 16.34
C MET A 294 3.08 19.10 16.15
N VAL A 295 3.25 18.18 15.20
CA VAL A 295 2.46 16.95 15.17
C VAL A 295 3.31 15.85 15.79
N LYS A 296 2.86 15.30 16.93
CA LYS A 296 3.63 14.27 17.66
C LYS A 296 3.80 12.97 16.86
N GLU A 297 3.04 12.79 15.79
CA GLU A 297 2.94 11.52 15.03
C GLU A 297 3.74 11.52 13.72
N TYR A 298 4.10 12.69 13.17
CA TYR A 298 4.87 12.81 11.93
C TYR A 298 5.62 14.16 11.81
N CYS A 299 6.62 14.23 10.93
CA CYS A 299 7.51 15.38 10.74
C CYS A 299 8.38 15.74 11.98
N HIS A 300 8.98 14.73 12.62
CA HIS A 300 9.92 14.90 13.72
C HIS A 300 11.13 15.75 13.28
N SER A 301 11.46 16.74 14.11
CA SER A 301 12.69 17.51 13.98
C SER A 301 13.84 16.79 14.63
N GLU A 302 15.00 16.77 13.99
CA GLU A 302 16.24 16.41 14.67
C GLU A 302 16.57 17.47 15.72
N LYS A 303 16.97 17.01 16.90
CA LYS A 303 17.56 17.86 17.94
C LYS A 303 19.07 17.66 17.88
N LEU A 304 19.72 18.31 16.92
CA LEU A 304 21.17 18.26 16.82
C LEU A 304 21.77 19.27 17.81
N ASN A 305 22.68 18.79 18.65
CA ASN A 305 23.50 19.66 19.48
C ASN A 305 24.66 20.21 18.62
N PRO A 306 24.75 21.54 18.40
CA PRO A 306 25.78 22.12 17.55
C PRO A 306 27.22 21.84 18.01
N ASN A 307 27.47 21.80 19.32
CA ASN A 307 28.79 21.54 19.88
C ASN A 307 29.19 20.07 19.70
N HIS A 308 28.24 19.15 19.91
CA HIS A 308 28.45 17.73 19.61
C HIS A 308 28.70 17.52 18.12
N PHE A 309 27.97 18.25 17.27
CA PHE A 309 28.11 18.20 15.82
C PHE A 309 29.50 18.61 15.35
N ILE A 310 30.00 19.76 15.82
CA ILE A 310 31.33 20.27 15.48
C ILE A 310 32.43 19.31 15.97
N LYS A 311 32.27 18.70 17.16
CA LYS A 311 33.29 17.81 17.75
C LYS A 311 33.34 16.42 17.12
N ASN A 312 32.21 15.83 16.76
CA ASN A 312 32.11 14.40 16.45
C ASN A 312 31.64 14.08 15.01
N GLY A 313 31.26 15.08 14.22
CA GLY A 313 30.55 14.88 12.94
C GLY A 313 29.14 14.30 13.13
N LEU A 314 28.45 13.94 12.03
CA LEU A 314 27.21 13.17 12.13
C LEU A 314 27.53 11.72 12.50
N LYS A 315 27.46 11.38 13.79
CA LYS A 315 27.54 9.98 14.24
C LYS A 315 26.18 9.35 14.60
N TYR A 316 25.03 9.93 14.23
CA TYR A 316 23.72 9.43 14.68
C TYR A 316 22.69 9.04 13.59
N LYS A 317 22.21 7.79 13.74
CA LYS A 317 21.22 6.97 13.01
C LYS A 317 19.74 7.40 13.14
N GLN A 318 19.44 8.67 13.40
CA GLN A 318 18.02 9.10 13.51
C GLN A 318 17.41 9.27 12.12
N GLU A 319 16.94 8.18 11.55
CA GLU A 319 16.30 8.10 10.24
C GLU A 319 14.94 7.40 10.35
N GLY A 320 13.99 7.76 9.49
CA GLY A 320 12.66 7.16 9.50
C GLY A 320 11.65 7.90 8.62
N LYS A 321 10.51 7.26 8.34
CA LYS A 321 9.47 7.84 7.48
C LYS A 321 8.85 9.15 7.98
N TYR A 322 8.99 9.41 9.28
CA TYR A 322 8.31 10.51 9.95
C TYR A 322 9.22 11.69 10.25
N TRP A 323 10.45 11.77 9.73
CA TRP A 323 11.33 12.92 9.96
C TRP A 323 11.05 14.06 8.98
N ALA A 324 11.31 15.30 9.42
CA ALA A 324 11.16 16.51 8.60
C ALA A 324 12.08 16.52 7.37
N ILE A 325 13.26 15.93 7.52
CA ILE A 325 14.16 15.57 6.41
C ILE A 325 14.25 14.05 6.38
N ARG A 326 13.90 13.43 5.25
CA ARG A 326 14.04 12.00 5.05
C ARG A 326 15.13 11.72 4.03
N MET A 327 16.20 11.08 4.51
CA MET A 327 17.29 10.60 3.68
C MET A 327 16.90 9.31 2.96
N ALA A 328 17.19 9.25 1.66
CA ALA A 328 16.98 8.08 0.82
C ALA A 328 15.61 7.38 0.96
N PRO A 329 14.49 8.12 0.80
CA PRO A 329 13.15 7.56 1.00
C PRO A 329 12.91 6.36 0.06
N HIS A 330 12.61 5.19 0.63
CA HIS A 330 12.39 3.93 -0.11
C HIS A 330 13.61 3.49 -0.96
N GLY A 331 14.83 3.74 -0.49
CA GLY A 331 16.06 3.39 -1.22
C GLY A 331 16.33 4.29 -2.43
N LYS A 332 15.56 5.37 -2.60
CA LYS A 332 15.76 6.37 -3.66
C LYS A 332 16.97 7.25 -3.34
N ARG A 333 17.65 7.75 -4.36
CA ARG A 333 18.73 8.75 -4.20
C ARG A 333 18.15 10.18 -4.16
N THR A 334 17.28 10.46 -3.18
CA THR A 334 16.74 11.82 -2.95
C THR A 334 16.83 12.21 -1.47
N VAL A 335 16.76 13.50 -1.20
CA VAL A 335 16.54 14.07 0.14
C VAL A 335 15.15 14.70 0.16
N GLU A 336 14.25 14.17 0.97
CA GLU A 336 12.85 14.61 1.01
C GLU A 336 12.61 15.59 2.17
N LEU A 337 12.07 16.76 1.87
CA LEU A 337 11.64 17.76 2.83
C LEU A 337 10.12 17.65 3.04
N ARG A 338 9.71 17.26 4.26
CA ARG A 338 8.32 16.92 4.63
C ARG A 338 7.66 17.95 5.55
N SER A 339 8.35 19.05 5.85
CA SER A 339 7.89 20.03 6.84
C SER A 339 6.73 20.90 6.38
N PHE A 340 6.45 20.99 5.07
CA PHE A 340 5.46 21.91 4.53
C PHE A 340 4.05 21.33 4.58
N ARG A 341 3.14 22.04 5.26
CA ARG A 341 1.70 21.78 5.14
C ARG A 341 1.28 22.04 3.71
N GLY A 342 0.41 21.19 3.17
CA GLY A 342 -0.10 21.35 1.81
C GLY A 342 -0.75 22.72 1.57
N THR A 343 -0.79 23.11 0.31
CA THR A 343 -1.31 24.42 -0.08
C THR A 343 -1.77 24.42 -1.53
N LEU A 344 -2.89 25.11 -1.78
CA LEU A 344 -3.29 25.51 -3.12
C LEU A 344 -3.05 27.01 -3.37
N SER A 345 -2.35 27.72 -2.47
CA SER A 345 -1.98 29.13 -2.67
C SER A 345 -0.70 29.21 -3.51
N TYR A 346 -0.77 29.82 -4.70
CA TYR A 346 0.38 29.91 -5.59
C TYR A 346 1.59 30.63 -4.93
N PRO A 347 1.42 31.80 -4.27
CA PRO A 347 2.54 32.47 -3.59
C PRO A 347 3.26 31.56 -2.57
N ARG A 348 2.50 30.79 -1.78
CA ARG A 348 3.08 29.89 -0.78
C ARG A 348 3.75 28.68 -1.45
N PHE A 349 3.08 28.09 -2.44
CA PHE A 349 3.59 26.94 -3.18
C PHE A 349 4.95 27.25 -3.82
N ILE A 350 5.04 28.36 -4.57
CA ILE A 350 6.29 28.71 -5.26
C ILE A 350 7.38 29.16 -4.28
N ALA A 351 7.01 29.84 -3.18
CA ALA A 351 7.96 30.16 -2.11
C ALA A 351 8.55 28.90 -1.45
N THR A 352 7.77 27.82 -1.29
CA THR A 352 8.27 26.53 -0.78
C THR A 352 9.28 25.88 -1.73
N LEU A 353 9.04 25.94 -3.05
CA LEU A 353 10.00 25.41 -4.02
C LEU A 353 11.30 26.23 -4.01
N GLN A 354 11.18 27.57 -4.01
CA GLN A 354 12.34 28.45 -3.93
C GLN A 354 13.11 28.29 -2.62
N PHE A 355 12.44 28.12 -1.48
CA PHE A 355 13.09 27.79 -0.21
C PHE A 355 13.90 26.50 -0.30
N SER A 356 13.33 25.45 -0.90
CA SER A 356 13.98 24.13 -1.00
C SER A 356 15.24 24.20 -1.87
N ASP A 357 15.16 24.89 -3.01
CA ASP A 357 16.29 25.11 -3.93
C ASP A 357 17.36 26.04 -3.32
N ALA A 358 16.94 27.16 -2.73
CA ALA A 358 17.82 28.11 -2.06
C ALA A 358 18.59 27.45 -0.91
N LEU A 359 17.91 26.67 -0.08
CA LEU A 359 18.55 26.01 1.05
C LEU A 359 19.59 24.99 0.57
N ALA A 360 19.32 24.27 -0.52
CA ALA A 360 20.28 23.33 -1.09
C ALA A 360 21.56 24.02 -1.55
N HIS A 361 21.46 25.19 -2.17
CA HIS A 361 22.63 26.00 -2.58
C HIS A 361 23.33 26.64 -1.38
N PHE A 362 22.56 27.25 -0.48
CA PHE A 362 23.07 27.93 0.70
C PHE A 362 23.97 27.03 1.56
N VAL A 363 23.56 25.78 1.79
CA VAL A 363 24.37 24.84 2.58
C VAL A 363 25.69 24.48 1.92
N LYS A 364 25.89 24.75 0.63
CA LYS A 364 27.18 24.56 -0.06
C LYS A 364 28.09 25.77 0.14
N ASP A 365 27.50 26.97 0.10
CA ASP A 365 28.22 28.25 0.19
C ASP A 365 28.71 28.60 1.60
N VAL A 366 28.11 28.01 2.64
CA VAL A 366 28.40 28.41 4.03
C VAL A 366 29.17 27.37 4.84
N GLY A 367 29.98 27.88 5.76
CA GLY A 367 30.66 27.07 6.77
C GLY A 367 29.71 26.59 7.87
N VAL A 368 30.02 25.44 8.47
CA VAL A 368 29.22 24.83 9.55
C VAL A 368 28.96 25.78 10.72
N VAL A 369 29.99 26.53 11.15
CA VAL A 369 29.93 27.42 12.33
C VAL A 369 28.88 28.51 12.17
N MET A 370 28.57 28.90 10.93
CA MET A 370 27.50 29.86 10.68
C MET A 370 26.12 29.28 10.95
N LEU A 371 25.92 28.00 10.63
CA LEU A 371 24.63 27.28 10.77
C LEU A 371 24.28 26.93 12.22
N THR A 372 25.26 27.01 13.13
CA THR A 372 25.04 26.80 14.57
C THR A 372 24.51 28.05 15.27
N LYS A 373 24.61 29.22 14.64
CA LYS A 373 24.19 30.50 15.21
C LYS A 373 22.67 30.65 15.13
N GLU A 374 22.06 31.23 16.15
CA GLU A 374 20.62 31.55 16.16
C GLU A 374 20.22 32.50 15.01
N LYS A 375 21.13 33.40 14.61
CA LYS A 375 20.96 34.31 13.46
C LYS A 375 21.09 33.61 12.10
N SER A 376 21.33 32.30 12.03
CA SER A 376 21.54 31.58 10.77
C SER A 376 20.37 31.67 9.80
N TRP A 377 19.13 31.76 10.30
CA TRP A 377 17.96 32.05 9.46
C TRP A 377 18.02 33.43 8.79
N ASN A 378 18.43 34.47 9.52
CA ASN A 378 18.52 35.82 8.96
C ASN A 378 19.61 35.89 7.88
N TYR A 379 20.75 35.24 8.12
CA TYR A 379 21.79 35.16 7.10
C TYR A 379 21.34 34.38 5.86
N PHE A 380 20.52 33.34 6.02
CA PHE A 380 19.92 32.64 4.88
C PHE A 380 19.00 33.55 4.07
N ILE A 381 18.15 34.35 4.71
CA ILE A 381 17.31 35.35 4.03
C ILE A 381 18.17 36.39 3.31
N GLU A 382 19.21 36.90 3.94
CA GLU A 382 20.14 37.88 3.34
C GLU A 382 20.85 37.30 2.12
N TRP A 383 21.34 36.06 2.22
CA TRP A 383 21.92 35.33 1.09
C TRP A 383 20.90 35.17 -0.06
N CYS A 384 19.64 34.84 0.25
CA CYS A 384 18.58 34.77 -0.76
C CYS A 384 18.29 36.14 -1.43
N ARG A 385 18.41 37.24 -0.69
CA ARG A 385 18.25 38.60 -1.24
C ARG A 385 19.38 38.96 -2.19
N ARG A 386 20.62 38.68 -1.80
CA ARG A 386 21.84 38.97 -2.58
C ARG A 386 21.93 38.19 -3.88
N THR A 387 21.41 36.96 -3.91
CA THR A 387 21.45 36.12 -5.12
C THR A 387 20.43 36.54 -6.17
N HIS A 388 19.39 37.28 -5.80
CA HIS A 388 18.27 37.69 -6.68
C HIS A 388 17.52 36.52 -7.38
N THR A 389 17.84 35.27 -7.07
CA THR A 389 17.25 34.06 -7.68
C THR A 389 15.91 33.64 -7.04
N TYR A 390 15.64 34.08 -5.81
CA TYR A 390 14.52 33.57 -4.99
C TYR A 390 13.48 34.64 -4.58
N PRO A 391 12.95 35.45 -5.53
CA PRO A 391 12.12 36.60 -5.20
C PRO A 391 10.78 36.24 -4.54
N HIS A 392 10.17 35.10 -4.88
CA HIS A 392 8.91 34.70 -4.26
C HIS A 392 9.09 34.22 -2.83
N PHE A 393 10.18 33.49 -2.53
CA PHE A 393 10.52 33.12 -1.16
C PHE A 393 10.78 34.37 -0.32
N VAL A 394 11.68 35.26 -0.78
CA VAL A 394 12.04 36.50 -0.07
C VAL A 394 10.80 37.37 0.18
N LYS A 395 9.95 37.57 -0.84
CA LYS A 395 8.70 38.32 -0.69
C LYS A 395 7.75 37.65 0.31
N TYR A 396 7.58 36.34 0.22
CA TYR A 396 6.66 35.60 1.10
C TYR A 396 7.09 35.66 2.56
N VAL A 397 8.40 35.55 2.85
CA VAL A 397 8.90 35.67 4.22
C VAL A 397 8.93 37.11 4.70
N THR A 398 9.27 38.10 3.87
CA THR A 398 9.35 39.52 4.28
C THR A 398 7.97 40.08 4.63
N ASN A 399 6.98 39.88 3.77
CA ASN A 399 5.59 40.30 4.03
C ASN A 399 4.98 39.64 5.28
N ARG A 400 5.57 38.54 5.75
CA ARG A 400 5.16 37.82 6.98
C ARG A 400 6.04 38.16 8.18
N TYR A 401 7.30 38.57 7.96
CA TYR A 401 8.25 38.97 8.98
C TYR A 401 7.87 40.32 9.59
N GLU A 402 7.42 41.26 8.76
CA GLU A 402 6.88 42.55 9.23
C GLU A 402 5.63 42.37 10.09
N LEU A 403 4.77 41.39 9.75
CA LEU A 403 3.61 41.02 10.58
C LEU A 403 3.98 40.33 11.90
N LEU A 404 5.15 39.69 11.99
CA LEU A 404 5.61 38.95 13.18
C LEU A 404 6.46 39.80 14.13
N GLN A 405 7.04 40.90 13.67
CA GLN A 405 7.69 41.90 14.53
C GLN A 405 6.69 42.90 15.13
N ALA A 406 5.49 43.02 14.57
CA ALA A 406 4.41 43.82 15.16
C ALA A 406 3.67 43.11 16.32
N GLU A 407 3.95 41.81 16.54
CA GLU A 407 3.36 40.98 17.61
C GLU A 407 4.37 40.64 18.74
N ILE A 408 5.57 41.24 18.72
CA ILE A 408 6.58 41.21 19.79
C ILE A 408 6.78 42.66 20.23
#